data_AF-A0A0C3C068-F1
#
_entry.id   AF-A0A0C3C068-F1
#
_cell.length_a   1.000
_cell.length_b   1.000
_cell.length_c   1.000
_cell.angle_alpha   90.00
_cell.angle_beta   90.00
_cell.angle_gamma   90.00
#
_symmetry.space_group_name_H-M   'P 1'
#
loop_
_entity.id
_entity.type
_entity.pdbx_description
1 polymer ?
#
loop_
_entity_poly.entity_id
_entity_poly.type
_entity_poly.pdbx_seq_one_letter_code
_entity_poly.pdbx_strand_id
1 'polypeptide(L)'
;LFAYVDDVFTFDLASEVSWYEPYKKFMPTKQAKLLSLWDELGVPHSESKQVSGPVLTIIGFVVDVNAMTISIPPDSLRDLIAALSEMAVPGHRPRLCDLQELAGWVNWALSVYPLLRPCLSAVYEKMSKKSQKRRELYVNSRICRELRWAISHLRTASPVFMLNSIDWDLPQADY
;
A
#
# COMPACT_ATOMS: atom_id res chain seq x y z
N LEU A 1 -9.19 1.55 17.06
CA LEU A 1 -9.00 2.68 16.12
C LEU A 1 -7.55 2.68 15.69
N PHE A 2 -7.28 2.63 14.39
CA PHE A 2 -5.94 2.76 13.84
C PHE A 2 -5.81 4.12 13.16
N ALA A 3 -4.68 4.79 13.33
CA ALA A 3 -4.40 6.08 12.74
C ALA A 3 -2.99 6.10 12.17
N TYR A 4 -2.85 6.60 10.94
CA TYR A 4 -1.57 6.81 10.28
C TYR A 4 -1.60 8.15 9.56
N VAL A 5 -0.82 9.11 10.05
CA VAL A 5 -0.81 10.50 9.55
C VAL A 5 -2.23 11.08 9.56
N ASP A 6 -2.87 11.26 8.40
CA ASP A 6 -4.22 11.77 8.21
C ASP A 6 -5.27 10.67 7.95
N ASP A 7 -4.85 9.43 7.77
CA ASP A 7 -5.73 8.28 7.56
C ASP A 7 -6.14 7.64 8.89
N VAL A 8 -7.46 7.54 9.11
CA VAL A 8 -8.04 6.84 10.26
C VAL A 8 -8.92 5.71 9.78
N PHE A 9 -8.68 4.51 10.29
CA PHE A 9 -9.40 3.30 9.87
C PHE A 9 -9.68 2.36 11.04
N THR A 10 -10.71 1.55 10.89
CA THR A 10 -11.16 0.57 11.87
C THR A 10 -11.96 -0.52 11.18
N PHE A 11 -12.22 -1.62 11.90
CA PHE A 11 -13.14 -2.67 11.46
C PHE A 11 -14.36 -2.72 12.39
N ASP A 12 -15.48 -3.19 11.83
CA ASP A 12 -16.70 -3.52 12.58
C ASP A 12 -17.43 -4.69 11.90
N LEU A 13 -18.35 -5.33 12.62
CA LEU A 13 -19.27 -6.29 11.99
C LEU A 13 -20.21 -5.53 11.05
N ALA A 14 -20.57 -6.14 9.93
CA ALA A 14 -21.45 -5.51 8.94
C ALA A 14 -22.85 -5.15 9.48
N SER A 15 -23.29 -5.82 10.55
CA SER A 15 -24.53 -5.53 11.26
C SER A 15 -24.45 -4.33 12.21
N GLU A 16 -23.25 -3.93 12.63
CA GLU A 16 -23.03 -2.87 13.62
C GLU A 16 -23.04 -1.50 12.92
N VAL A 17 -24.25 -1.00 12.71
CA VAL A 17 -24.49 0.31 12.08
C VAL A 17 -25.26 1.25 12.99
N SER A 18 -25.02 2.55 12.82
CA SER A 18 -25.73 3.61 13.53
C SER A 18 -26.08 4.75 12.58
N TRP A 19 -27.21 5.39 12.82
CA TRP A 19 -27.64 6.56 12.06
C TRP A 19 -26.72 7.75 12.38
N TYR A 20 -26.14 8.37 11.36
CA TYR A 20 -25.30 9.55 11.48
C TYR A 20 -25.99 10.75 10.83
N GLU A 21 -26.52 11.65 11.67
CA GLU A 21 -27.39 12.75 11.26
C GLU A 21 -26.75 13.71 10.23
N PRO A 22 -25.47 14.15 10.39
CA PRO A 22 -24.88 15.10 9.44
C PRO A 22 -24.86 14.62 7.99
N TYR A 23 -24.78 13.29 7.76
CA TYR A 23 -24.83 12.69 6.42
C TYR A 23 -26.13 11.95 6.12
N LYS A 24 -27.09 11.93 7.05
CA LYS A 24 -28.41 11.31 6.90
C LYS A 24 -28.36 9.86 6.37
N LYS A 25 -27.46 9.05 6.94
CA LYS A 25 -27.30 7.65 6.55
C LYS A 25 -26.86 6.76 7.70
N PHE A 26 -27.09 5.46 7.56
CA PHE A 26 -26.49 4.45 8.42
C PHE A 26 -25.03 4.25 8.04
N MET A 27 -24.15 4.27 9.04
CA MET A 27 -22.71 4.08 8.91
C MET A 27 -22.23 3.07 9.96
N PRO A 28 -21.07 2.42 9.78
CA PRO A 28 -20.48 1.59 10.83
C PRO A 28 -20.43 2.33 12.16
N THR A 29 -20.86 1.68 13.24
CA THR A 29 -21.04 2.35 14.55
C THR A 29 -19.78 3.04 15.04
N LYS A 30 -18.60 2.40 14.93
CA LYS A 30 -17.32 3.03 15.30
C LYS A 30 -16.99 4.26 14.44
N GLN A 31 -17.33 4.24 13.15
CA GLN A 31 -17.12 5.37 12.25
C GLN A 31 -18.05 6.53 12.61
N ALA A 32 -19.35 6.27 12.82
CA ALA A 32 -20.30 7.30 13.23
C ALA A 32 -19.89 7.96 14.56
N LYS A 33 -19.46 7.16 15.54
CA LYS A 33 -18.97 7.68 16.84
C LYS A 33 -17.74 8.58 16.70
N LEU A 34 -16.79 8.20 15.83
CA LEU A 34 -15.62 9.03 15.55
C LEU A 34 -16.02 10.36 14.91
N LEU A 35 -16.93 10.32 13.93
CA LEU A 35 -17.40 11.53 13.26
C LEU A 35 -18.16 12.45 14.22
N SER A 36 -18.99 11.91 15.11
CA SER A 36 -19.64 12.71 16.16
C SER A 36 -18.65 13.36 17.12
N LEU A 37 -17.54 12.68 17.45
CA LEU A 37 -16.46 13.30 18.22
C LEU A 37 -15.78 14.43 17.43
N TRP A 38 -15.58 14.26 16.13
CA TRP A 38 -15.04 15.32 15.28
C TRP A 38 -15.98 16.52 15.16
N ASP A 39 -17.30 16.30 15.09
CA ASP A 39 -18.30 17.36 15.14
C ASP A 39 -18.19 18.16 16.45
N GLU A 40 -18.07 17.47 17.59
CA GLU A 40 -17.92 18.09 18.92
C GLU A 40 -16.62 18.92 19.02
N LEU A 41 -15.53 18.43 18.45
CA LEU A 41 -14.23 19.09 18.44
C LEU A 41 -14.09 20.16 17.34
N GLY A 42 -15.06 20.29 16.43
CA GLY A 42 -14.98 21.18 15.28
C GLY A 42 -13.92 20.77 14.25
N VAL A 43 -13.58 19.47 14.17
CA VAL A 43 -12.66 18.92 13.19
C VAL A 43 -13.39 18.73 11.86
N PRO A 44 -12.96 19.37 10.75
CA PRO A 44 -13.67 19.26 9.48
C PRO A 44 -13.53 17.88 8.85
N HIS A 45 -14.62 17.33 8.33
CA HIS A 45 -14.62 16.08 7.57
C HIS A 45 -15.64 16.12 6.43
N SER A 46 -15.39 15.35 5.38
CA SER A 46 -16.23 15.30 4.18
C SER A 46 -16.79 13.90 3.93
N GLU A 47 -18.05 13.82 3.53
CA GLU A 47 -18.77 12.55 3.35
C GLU A 47 -18.10 11.67 2.30
N SER A 48 -17.61 12.28 1.21
CA SER A 48 -16.92 11.60 0.11
C SER A 48 -15.65 10.85 0.53
N LYS A 49 -15.07 11.22 1.68
CA LYS A 49 -13.89 10.55 2.24
C LYS A 49 -14.26 9.47 3.27
N GLN A 50 -15.53 9.41 3.68
CA GLN A 50 -16.03 8.44 4.64
C GLN A 50 -16.47 7.16 3.93
N VAL A 51 -15.49 6.31 3.63
CA VAL A 51 -15.71 5.02 2.96
C VAL A 51 -15.84 3.89 3.98
N SER A 52 -16.64 2.88 3.66
CA SER A 52 -16.75 1.64 4.42
C SER A 52 -17.10 0.49 3.49
N GLY A 53 -16.67 -0.72 3.85
CA GLY A 53 -16.90 -1.91 3.04
C GLY A 53 -15.93 -3.04 3.39
N PRO A 54 -16.15 -4.24 2.82
CA PRO A 54 -15.29 -5.40 3.04
C PRO A 54 -13.91 -5.27 2.36
N VAL A 55 -13.80 -4.44 1.33
CA VAL A 55 -12.57 -4.17 0.61
C VAL A 55 -12.36 -2.66 0.54
N LEU A 56 -11.23 -2.18 1.05
CA LEU A 56 -10.90 -0.75 1.09
C LEU A 56 -9.44 -0.52 0.73
N THR A 57 -9.16 0.63 0.10
CA THR A 57 -7.79 1.11 -0.05
C THR A 57 -7.39 1.86 1.21
N ILE A 58 -6.41 1.33 1.95
CA ILE A 58 -5.88 1.92 3.19
C ILE A 58 -4.39 2.18 2.97
N ILE A 59 -3.93 3.41 3.20
CA ILE A 59 -2.53 3.86 3.01
C ILE A 59 -1.93 3.45 1.63
N GLY A 60 -2.79 3.40 0.61
CA GLY A 60 -2.43 3.01 -0.76
C GLY A 60 -2.52 1.52 -1.08
N PHE A 61 -2.85 0.64 -0.13
CA PHE A 61 -2.99 -0.80 -0.38
C PHE A 61 -4.45 -1.24 -0.33
N VAL A 62 -4.82 -2.22 -1.15
CA VAL A 62 -6.13 -2.86 -1.09
C VAL A 62 -6.12 -3.87 0.05
N VAL A 63 -6.99 -3.63 1.04
CA VAL A 63 -7.20 -4.51 2.18
C VAL A 63 -8.56 -5.19 2.01
N ASP A 64 -8.55 -6.51 1.91
CA ASP A 64 -9.76 -7.34 1.92
C ASP A 64 -9.84 -8.05 3.27
N VAL A 65 -10.81 -7.63 4.08
CA VAL A 65 -10.97 -8.15 5.46
C VAL A 65 -11.63 -9.53 5.49
N ASN A 66 -12.37 -9.91 4.44
CA ASN A 66 -13.00 -11.23 4.37
C ASN A 66 -11.99 -12.29 3.93
N ALA A 67 -11.13 -11.94 2.95
CA ALA A 67 -10.03 -12.79 2.53
C ALA A 67 -8.81 -12.70 3.45
N MET A 68 -8.79 -11.73 4.39
CA MET A 68 -7.65 -11.38 5.24
C MET A 68 -6.36 -11.15 4.44
N THR A 69 -6.47 -10.43 3.31
CA THR A 69 -5.35 -10.15 2.41
C THR A 69 -5.07 -8.67 2.26
N ILE A 70 -3.79 -8.35 2.00
CA ILE A 70 -3.36 -7.04 1.51
C ILE A 70 -2.67 -7.20 0.16
N SER A 71 -3.00 -6.31 -0.77
CA SER A 71 -2.42 -6.27 -2.10
C SER A 71 -2.18 -4.85 -2.62
N ILE A 72 -1.38 -4.74 -3.67
CA ILE A 72 -1.22 -3.50 -4.43
C ILE A 72 -2.45 -3.31 -5.32
N PRO A 73 -3.05 -2.10 -5.40
CA PRO A 73 -4.11 -1.82 -6.36
C PRO A 73 -3.71 -2.21 -7.79
N PRO A 74 -4.59 -2.87 -8.57
CA PRO A 74 -4.23 -3.38 -9.90
C PRO A 74 -3.63 -2.33 -10.83
N ASP A 75 -4.16 -1.11 -10.80
CA ASP A 75 -3.67 0.01 -11.62
C ASP A 75 -2.26 0.40 -11.20
N SER A 76 -2.03 0.61 -9.89
CA SER A 76 -0.70 0.91 -9.37
C SER A 76 0.33 -0.19 -9.63
N LEU A 77 -0.10 -1.46 -9.62
CA LEU A 77 0.76 -2.59 -9.99
C LEU A 77 1.15 -2.54 -11.47
N ARG A 78 0.19 -2.24 -12.36
CA ARG A 78 0.44 -2.08 -13.80
C ARG A 78 1.41 -0.94 -14.06
N ASP A 79 1.20 0.20 -13.43
CA ASP A 79 2.04 1.38 -13.62
C ASP A 79 3.46 1.13 -13.07
N LEU A 80 3.60 0.45 -11.92
CA LEU A 80 4.90 0.05 -11.38
C LEU A 80 5.64 -0.89 -12.33
N ILE A 81 4.95 -1.89 -12.89
CA ILE A 81 5.52 -2.81 -13.88
C ILE A 81 5.96 -2.05 -15.14
N ALA A 82 5.19 -1.06 -15.58
CA ALA A 82 5.53 -0.22 -16.73
C ALA A 82 6.82 0.57 -16.46
N ALA A 83 6.91 1.29 -15.34
CA ALA A 83 8.10 2.06 -14.98
C ALA A 83 9.35 1.19 -14.79
N LEU A 84 9.22 0.01 -14.18
CA LEU A 84 10.31 -0.96 -14.09
C LEU A 84 10.77 -1.43 -15.49
N SER A 85 9.82 -1.63 -16.42
CA SER A 85 10.12 -2.09 -17.77
C SER A 85 10.84 -1.01 -18.58
N GLU A 86 10.44 0.25 -18.45
CA GLU A 86 11.11 1.41 -19.06
C GLU A 86 12.55 1.57 -18.55
N MET A 87 12.76 1.35 -17.24
CA MET A 87 14.10 1.39 -16.64
C MET A 87 14.98 0.22 -17.02
N ALA A 88 14.41 -0.96 -17.24
CA ALA A 88 15.14 -2.20 -17.51
C ALA A 88 15.64 -2.33 -18.98
N VAL A 89 15.99 -1.21 -19.62
CA VAL A 89 16.53 -1.15 -20.98
C VAL A 89 18.06 -0.98 -20.93
N PRO A 90 18.85 -1.91 -21.50
CA PRO A 90 20.30 -1.79 -21.52
C PRO A 90 20.73 -0.51 -22.23
N GLY A 91 21.65 0.25 -21.62
CA GLY A 91 22.13 1.49 -22.20
C GLY A 91 21.26 2.71 -21.93
N HIS A 92 20.09 2.55 -21.29
CA HIS A 92 19.29 3.67 -20.83
C HIS A 92 20.08 4.56 -19.85
N ARG A 93 19.85 5.86 -19.90
CA ARG A 93 20.57 6.88 -19.13
C ARG A 93 19.62 7.80 -18.37
N PRO A 94 18.84 7.26 -17.42
CA PRO A 94 17.95 8.06 -16.60
C PRO A 94 18.72 9.02 -15.72
N ARG A 95 18.04 10.09 -15.29
CA ARG A 95 18.60 11.01 -14.29
C ARG A 95 18.57 10.33 -12.92
N LEU A 96 19.43 10.79 -12.01
CA LEU A 96 19.43 10.31 -10.63
C LEU A 96 18.04 10.42 -9.98
N CYS A 97 17.30 11.51 -10.23
CA CYS A 97 15.95 11.66 -9.70
C CYS A 97 14.99 10.57 -10.19
N ASP A 98 15.10 10.14 -11.45
CA ASP A 98 14.21 9.13 -12.03
C ASP A 98 14.46 7.75 -11.36
N LEU A 99 15.72 7.42 -11.05
CA LEU A 99 16.06 6.21 -10.29
C LEU A 99 15.65 6.31 -8.81
N GLN A 100 15.70 7.50 -8.21
CA GLN A 100 15.24 7.73 -6.84
C GLN A 100 13.72 7.59 -6.73
N GLU A 101 12.98 8.11 -7.71
CA GLU A 101 11.53 7.97 -7.82
C GLU A 101 11.13 6.50 -7.98
N LEU A 102 11.77 5.78 -8.91
CA LEU A 102 11.58 4.34 -9.07
C LEU A 102 11.86 3.58 -7.76
N ALA A 103 12.97 3.88 -7.09
CA ALA A 103 13.34 3.22 -5.84
C ALA A 103 12.33 3.51 -4.71
N GLY A 104 11.77 4.73 -4.65
CA GLY A 104 10.71 5.08 -3.71
C GLY A 104 9.44 4.27 -3.98
N TRP A 105 9.05 4.14 -5.23
CA TRP A 105 7.85 3.40 -5.61
C TRP A 105 7.98 1.89 -5.39
N VAL A 106 9.15 1.33 -5.70
CA VAL A 106 9.45 -0.06 -5.37
C VAL A 106 9.45 -0.25 -3.86
N ASN A 107 10.05 0.64 -3.07
CA ASN A 107 10.01 0.56 -1.61
C ASN A 107 8.58 0.52 -1.04
N TRP A 108 7.67 1.31 -1.62
CA TRP A 108 6.25 1.22 -1.28
C TRP A 108 5.69 -0.17 -1.55
N ALA A 109 5.97 -0.75 -2.73
CA ALA A 109 5.56 -2.12 -3.05
C ALA A 109 6.18 -3.19 -2.13
N LEU A 110 7.39 -2.96 -1.62
CA LEU A 110 8.09 -3.87 -0.69
C LEU A 110 7.40 -3.99 0.68
N SER A 111 6.49 -3.08 1.03
CA SER A 111 5.63 -3.23 2.21
C SER A 111 4.71 -4.44 2.10
N VAL A 112 4.31 -4.80 0.87
CA VAL A 112 3.51 -6.00 0.58
C VAL A 112 4.41 -7.15 0.14
N TYR A 113 5.45 -6.87 -0.66
CA TYR A 113 6.33 -7.90 -1.23
C TYR A 113 7.77 -7.80 -0.71
N PRO A 114 8.02 -8.08 0.60
CA PRO A 114 9.34 -7.88 1.20
C PRO A 114 10.42 -8.75 0.57
N LEU A 115 10.06 -9.89 -0.03
CA LEU A 115 10.99 -10.78 -0.72
C LEU A 115 11.58 -10.15 -2.00
N LEU A 116 11.01 -9.07 -2.53
CA LEU A 116 11.54 -8.38 -3.70
C LEU A 116 12.65 -7.37 -3.35
N ARG A 117 12.98 -7.17 -2.07
CA ARG A 117 14.05 -6.25 -1.61
C ARG A 117 15.36 -6.34 -2.41
N PRO A 118 15.85 -7.53 -2.81
CA PRO A 118 17.08 -7.63 -3.59
C PRO A 118 17.08 -6.86 -4.91
N CYS A 119 15.91 -6.56 -5.50
CA CYS A 119 15.84 -5.89 -6.80
C CYS A 119 16.36 -4.44 -6.82
N LEU A 120 16.45 -3.80 -5.65
CA LEU A 120 16.96 -2.44 -5.51
C LEU A 120 18.46 -2.40 -5.19
N SER A 121 19.13 -3.54 -4.98
CA SER A 121 20.53 -3.58 -4.55
C SER A 121 21.44 -2.86 -5.56
N ALA A 122 21.40 -3.26 -6.84
CA ALA A 122 22.21 -2.63 -7.87
C ALA A 122 21.78 -1.18 -8.14
N VAL A 123 20.50 -0.85 -7.96
CA VAL A 123 19.98 0.52 -8.11
C VAL A 123 20.57 1.43 -7.04
N TYR A 124 20.53 1.02 -5.76
CA TYR A 124 21.12 1.78 -4.66
C TYR A 124 22.63 1.90 -4.78
N GLU A 125 23.33 0.84 -5.16
CA GLU A 125 24.77 0.89 -5.45
C GLU A 125 25.07 1.92 -6.55
N LYS A 126 24.24 1.95 -7.61
CA LYS A 126 24.36 2.91 -8.71
C LYS A 126 24.11 4.34 -8.26
N MET A 127 23.15 4.59 -7.38
CA MET A 127 22.83 5.92 -6.85
C MET A 127 23.80 6.39 -5.76
N SER A 128 24.53 5.46 -5.13
CA SER A 128 25.39 5.74 -3.99
C SER A 128 26.39 6.87 -4.27
N LYS A 129 26.55 7.76 -3.28
CA LYS A 129 27.44 8.94 -3.27
C LYS A 129 27.14 9.96 -4.39
N LYS A 130 25.93 9.97 -4.95
CA LYS A 130 25.51 10.93 -5.98
C LYS A 130 24.38 11.79 -5.43
N SER A 131 24.50 13.10 -5.59
CA SER A 131 23.54 14.09 -5.09
C SER A 131 22.96 14.98 -6.20
N GLN A 132 23.61 15.03 -7.36
CA GLN A 132 23.16 15.83 -8.50
C GLN A 132 21.95 15.18 -9.17
N LYS A 133 20.75 15.71 -8.87
CA LYS A 133 19.46 15.14 -9.32
C LYS A 133 19.38 14.90 -10.83
N ARG A 134 19.89 15.82 -11.65
CA ARG A 134 19.84 15.74 -13.12
C ARG A 134 20.98 14.97 -13.76
N ARG A 135 21.89 14.40 -12.95
CA ARG A 135 23.01 13.60 -13.48
C ARG A 135 22.47 12.32 -14.09
N GLU A 136 22.77 12.10 -15.36
CA GLU A 136 22.46 10.85 -16.04
C GLU A 136 23.32 9.68 -15.53
N LEU A 137 22.69 8.54 -15.32
CA LEU A 137 23.31 7.33 -14.81
C LEU A 137 23.07 6.18 -15.78
N TYR A 138 24.14 5.54 -16.23
CA TYR A 138 24.03 4.39 -17.12
C TYR A 138 23.39 3.17 -16.42
N VAL A 139 22.27 2.68 -16.95
CA VAL A 139 21.67 1.40 -16.55
C VAL A 139 22.48 0.25 -17.14
N ASN A 140 23.08 -0.54 -16.25
CA ASN A 140 23.88 -1.71 -16.63
C ASN A 140 23.05 -3.00 -16.67
N SER A 141 23.65 -4.07 -17.20
CA SER A 141 23.01 -5.38 -17.31
C SER A 141 22.57 -5.96 -15.96
N ARG A 142 23.28 -5.67 -14.87
CA ARG A 142 22.92 -6.11 -13.52
C ARG A 142 21.61 -5.47 -13.05
N ILE A 143 21.47 -4.15 -13.22
CA ILE A 143 20.22 -3.43 -12.92
C ILE A 143 19.08 -4.01 -13.77
N CYS A 144 19.27 -4.14 -15.10
CA CYS A 144 18.24 -4.72 -15.96
C CYS A 144 17.80 -6.12 -15.51
N ARG A 145 18.75 -6.97 -15.10
CA ARG A 145 18.45 -8.32 -14.60
C ARG A 145 17.62 -8.29 -13.31
N GLU A 146 18.02 -7.47 -12.34
CA GLU A 146 17.34 -7.35 -11.05
C GLU A 146 15.92 -6.76 -11.19
N LEU A 147 15.75 -5.74 -12.04
CA LEU A 147 14.42 -5.17 -12.32
C LEU A 147 13.52 -6.13 -13.09
N ARG A 148 14.04 -6.86 -14.08
CA ARG A 148 13.26 -7.90 -14.79
C ARG A 148 12.86 -9.07 -13.89
N TRP A 149 13.73 -9.46 -12.97
CA TRP A 149 13.40 -10.43 -11.95
C TRP A 149 12.22 -9.94 -11.11
N ALA A 150 12.23 -8.69 -10.64
CA ALA A 150 11.10 -8.10 -9.91
C ALA A 150 9.81 -8.08 -10.74
N ILE A 151 9.87 -7.67 -12.01
CA ILE A 151 8.72 -7.68 -12.93
C ILE A 151 8.11 -9.09 -13.03
N SER A 152 8.95 -10.11 -13.19
CA SER A 152 8.47 -11.50 -13.29
C SER A 152 7.71 -11.94 -12.04
N HIS A 153 8.15 -11.51 -10.86
CA HIS A 153 7.48 -11.85 -9.60
C HIS A 153 6.21 -11.03 -9.40
N LEU A 154 6.24 -9.72 -9.68
CA LEU A 154 5.07 -8.85 -9.55
C LEU A 154 3.91 -9.29 -10.46
N ARG A 155 4.20 -9.86 -11.64
CA ARG A 155 3.17 -10.39 -12.54
C ARG A 155 2.48 -11.65 -12.04
N THR A 156 3.13 -12.41 -11.16
CA THR A 156 2.60 -13.67 -10.61
C THR A 156 2.28 -13.57 -9.12
N ALA A 157 2.51 -12.41 -8.52
CA ALA A 157 2.35 -12.21 -7.09
C ALA A 157 0.87 -12.30 -6.71
N SER A 158 0.56 -13.20 -5.79
CA SER A 158 -0.74 -13.25 -5.13
C SER A 158 -0.84 -12.16 -4.05
N PRO A 159 -2.05 -11.75 -3.67
CA PRO A 159 -2.27 -10.98 -2.45
C PRO A 159 -1.59 -11.63 -1.25
N VAL A 160 -1.03 -10.84 -0.35
CA VAL A 160 -0.37 -11.36 0.84
C VAL A 160 -1.41 -11.56 1.92
N PHE A 161 -1.53 -12.81 2.37
CA PHE A 161 -2.37 -13.17 3.50
C PHE A 161 -1.75 -12.66 4.80
N MET A 162 -2.52 -11.93 5.61
CA MET A 162 -2.02 -11.33 6.85
C MET A 162 -2.07 -12.30 8.03
N LEU A 163 -3.27 -12.76 8.39
CA LEU A 163 -3.53 -13.58 9.57
C LEU A 163 -4.81 -14.39 9.37
N ASN A 164 -4.87 -15.61 9.90
CA ASN A 164 -6.13 -16.30 10.11
C ASN A 164 -6.85 -15.62 11.27
N SER A 165 -8.13 -15.24 11.11
CA SER A 165 -8.99 -15.01 12.27
C SER A 165 -9.26 -16.37 12.91
N ILE A 166 -8.41 -16.75 13.87
CA ILE A 166 -8.68 -17.92 14.70
C ILE A 166 -9.59 -17.40 15.82
N ASP A 167 -10.89 -17.58 15.66
CA ASP A 167 -11.79 -17.55 16.81
C ASP A 167 -11.43 -18.79 17.64
N TRP A 168 -10.84 -18.56 18.81
CA TRP A 168 -10.60 -19.61 19.77
C TRP A 168 -11.98 -20.04 20.30
N ASP A 169 -12.40 -21.26 19.98
CA ASP A 169 -13.54 -21.85 20.68
C ASP A 169 -13.21 -21.95 22.18
N LEU A 170 -14.20 -21.77 23.06
CA LEU A 170 -14.02 -21.84 24.52
C LEU A 170 -13.17 -23.02 25.05
N PRO A 171 -13.16 -24.23 24.43
CA PRO A 171 -12.28 -25.32 24.85
C PRO A 171 -10.79 -25.14 24.50
N GLN A 172 -10.44 -24.18 23.65
CA GLN A 172 -9.06 -23.91 23.19
C GLN A 172 -8.41 -22.73 23.93
N ALA A 173 -9.18 -22.00 24.75
CA ALA A 173 -8.63 -20.97 25.63
C ALA A 173 -8.03 -21.66 26.88
N ASP A 174 -6.70 -21.76 26.94
CA ASP A 174 -6.00 -22.30 28.10
C ASP A 174 -6.31 -21.46 29.36
N TYR A 175 -6.76 -22.14 30.43
CA TYR A 175 -6.97 -21.58 31.78
C TYR A 175 -5.66 -21.42 32.57
#